data_AF-A0A3S0HNV4-F1
#
_entry.id   AF-A0A3S0HNV4-F1
#
_cell.length_a   1.000
_cell.length_b   1.000
_cell.length_c   1.000
_cell.angle_alpha   90.00
_cell.angle_beta   90.00
_cell.angle_gamma   90.00
#
_symmetry.space_group_name_H-M   'P 1'
#
loop_
_entity.id
_entity.type
_entity.pdbx_description
1 polymer ?
#
loop_
_entity_poly.entity_id
_entity_poly.type
_entity_poly.pdbx_seq_one_letter_code
_entity_poly.pdbx_strand_id
1 'polypeptide(L)'
;MCSACGFPSRPGHWTDAGAVRPGSRLRLRFTRLAIVNRLLAPYRLIAHDDGATPGLQLMAPGGERVLVPDLEALWTEAARMAGMPIDPLSPRALGDE
;
A
#
# COMPACT_ATOMS: atom_id res chain seq x y z
N MET A 1 0.70 -16.96 16.44
CA MET A 1 0.16 -16.01 17.44
C MET A 1 1.32 -15.23 18.03
N CYS A 2 1.14 -13.92 18.08
CA CYS A 2 1.53 -12.88 19.04
C CYS A 2 0.20 -12.13 19.11
N SER A 3 -0.12 -11.61 20.27
CA SER A 3 -1.18 -10.62 20.41
C SER A 3 -0.81 -9.26 19.81
N ALA A 4 0.43 -9.06 19.31
CA ALA A 4 0.87 -7.84 18.61
C ALA A 4 1.74 -8.03 17.32
N CYS A 5 2.53 -9.11 17.17
CA CYS A 5 3.49 -9.42 16.09
C CYS A 5 3.39 -10.86 15.48
N GLY A 6 2.18 -11.39 15.36
CA GLY A 6 1.90 -12.78 15.70
C GLY A 6 2.05 -13.92 14.72
N PHE A 7 3.17 -14.02 14.04
CA PHE A 7 3.35 -14.81 12.82
C PHE A 7 3.40 -16.35 13.03
N PRO A 8 2.44 -17.14 12.51
CA PRO A 8 2.80 -18.30 11.71
C PRO A 8 2.75 -17.85 10.25
N SER A 9 3.89 -17.87 9.58
CA SER A 9 3.97 -17.73 8.13
C SER A 9 3.19 -18.88 7.50
N ARG A 10 1.90 -18.68 7.22
CA ARG A 10 1.35 -19.28 6.00
C ARG A 10 2.13 -18.65 4.83
N PRO A 11 2.36 -19.36 3.72
CA PRO A 11 2.99 -18.75 2.56
C PRO A 11 2.19 -17.49 2.18
N GLY A 12 2.82 -16.31 2.27
CA GLY A 12 2.16 -15.02 2.07
C GLY A 12 2.90 -13.85 2.74
N HIS A 13 2.59 -12.63 2.30
CA HIS A 13 3.19 -11.39 2.80
C HIS A 13 2.60 -11.02 4.18
N TRP A 14 3.38 -10.35 5.04
CA TRP A 14 2.99 -10.05 6.43
C TRP A 14 1.71 -9.23 6.55
N THR A 15 1.44 -8.45 5.53
CA THR A 15 0.25 -7.63 5.43
C THR A 15 -1.04 -8.47 5.38
N ASP A 16 -0.98 -9.73 4.97
CA ASP A 16 -2.18 -10.58 4.91
C ASP A 16 -2.45 -11.32 6.23
N ALA A 17 -1.67 -11.04 7.27
CA ALA A 17 -1.86 -11.61 8.59
C ALA A 17 -3.28 -11.33 9.12
N GLY A 18 -3.92 -12.36 9.67
CA GLY A 18 -5.29 -12.30 10.18
C GLY A 18 -6.39 -12.62 9.14
N ALA A 19 -6.09 -12.64 7.84
CA ALA A 19 -7.04 -12.99 6.80
C ALA A 19 -6.93 -14.47 6.38
N VAL A 20 -7.72 -15.33 7.04
CA VAL A 20 -7.63 -16.79 6.87
C VAL A 20 -8.27 -17.28 5.56
N ARG A 21 -9.36 -16.65 5.10
CA ARG A 21 -10.09 -17.03 3.88
C ARG A 21 -9.66 -16.18 2.67
N PRO A 22 -9.70 -16.71 1.43
CA PRO A 22 -9.38 -15.93 0.22
C PRO A 22 -10.13 -14.61 0.12
N GLY A 23 -11.46 -14.62 0.31
CA GLY A 23 -12.27 -13.40 0.27
C GLY A 23 -11.92 -12.39 1.37
N SER A 24 -11.52 -12.84 2.56
CA SER A 24 -11.04 -11.93 3.61
C SER A 24 -9.68 -11.31 3.27
N ARG A 25 -8.81 -12.01 2.54
CA ARG A 25 -7.52 -11.46 2.08
C ARG A 25 -7.75 -10.36 1.05
N LEU A 26 -8.62 -10.61 0.08
CA LEU A 26 -8.98 -9.61 -0.92
C LEU A 26 -9.62 -8.36 -0.30
N ARG A 27 -10.55 -8.55 0.64
CA ARG A 27 -11.14 -7.44 1.39
C ARG A 27 -10.08 -6.64 2.15
N LEU A 28 -9.17 -7.32 2.85
CA LEU A 28 -8.09 -6.66 3.60
C LEU A 28 -7.15 -5.87 2.68
N ARG A 29 -6.81 -6.41 1.50
CA ARG A 29 -6.03 -5.71 0.46
C ARG A 29 -6.70 -4.40 0.05
N PHE A 30 -7.99 -4.43 -0.29
CA PHE A 30 -8.71 -3.22 -0.71
C PHE A 30 -8.92 -2.21 0.43
N THR A 31 -9.21 -2.66 1.65
CA THR A 31 -9.28 -1.77 2.82
C THR A 31 -7.95 -1.06 3.04
N ARG A 32 -6.84 -1.78 2.92
CA ARG A 32 -5.51 -1.18 3.01
C ARG A 32 -5.26 -0.19 1.88
N LEU A 33 -5.62 -0.55 0.65
CA LEU A 33 -5.43 0.32 -0.51
C LEU A 33 -6.14 1.67 -0.33
N ALA A 34 -7.34 1.67 0.27
CA ALA A 34 -8.04 2.91 0.59
C ALA A 34 -7.26 3.80 1.57
N ILE A 35 -6.64 3.22 2.60
CA ILE A 35 -5.80 3.95 3.55
C ILE A 35 -4.54 4.49 2.84
N VAL A 36 -3.87 3.64 2.07
CA VAL A 36 -2.68 4.03 1.29
C VAL A 36 -2.99 5.20 0.36
N ASN A 37 -4.11 5.16 -0.36
CA ASN A 37 -4.49 6.25 -1.27
C ASN A 37 -4.80 7.56 -0.55
N ARG A 38 -5.30 7.51 0.69
CA ARG A 38 -5.44 8.71 1.51
C ARG A 38 -4.08 9.35 1.80
N LEU A 39 -3.06 8.53 2.11
CA LEU A 39 -1.71 9.00 2.41
C LEU A 39 -0.95 9.46 1.16
N LEU A 40 -1.25 8.90 -0.02
CA LEU A 40 -0.65 9.30 -1.29
C LEU A 40 -1.28 10.56 -1.90
N ALA A 41 -2.53 10.88 -1.56
CA ALA A 41 -3.28 11.99 -2.15
C ALA A 41 -2.55 13.35 -2.09
N PRO A 42 -1.88 13.75 -0.98
CA PRO A 42 -1.11 15.01 -0.90
C PRO A 42 0.09 15.07 -1.84
N TYR A 43 0.52 13.93 -2.38
CA TYR A 43 1.59 13.80 -3.39
C TYR A 43 1.03 13.63 -4.80
N ARG A 44 -0.30 13.67 -4.97
CA ARG A 44 -1.02 13.44 -6.23
C ARG A 44 -0.76 12.07 -6.86
N LEU A 45 -0.36 11.10 -6.04
CA LEU A 45 -0.15 9.72 -6.47
C LEU A 45 -1.38 8.88 -6.13
N ILE A 46 -1.59 7.80 -6.87
CA ILE A 46 -2.65 6.82 -6.60
C ILE A 46 -2.13 5.42 -6.85
N ALA A 47 -2.46 4.50 -5.93
CA ALA A 47 -2.24 3.08 -6.07
C ALA A 47 -3.56 2.37 -6.46
N HIS A 48 -3.46 1.35 -7.30
CA HIS A 48 -4.56 0.52 -7.75
C HIS A 48 -4.23 -0.96 -7.60
N ASP A 49 -5.24 -1.77 -7.24
CA ASP A 49 -5.17 -3.23 -7.17
C ASP A 49 -6.41 -3.77 -7.89
N ASP A 50 -6.22 -4.61 -8.91
CA ASP A 50 -7.32 -5.21 -9.70
C ASP A 50 -7.84 -6.53 -9.09
N GLY A 51 -7.24 -6.98 -7.99
CA GLY A 51 -7.58 -8.22 -7.30
C GLY A 51 -7.12 -9.51 -8.00
N ALA A 52 -6.54 -9.42 -9.20
CA ALA A 52 -6.11 -10.55 -10.00
C ALA A 52 -4.59 -10.59 -10.20
N THR A 53 -3.99 -9.44 -10.50
CA THR A 53 -2.56 -9.24 -10.67
C THR A 53 -1.89 -9.13 -9.30
N PRO A 54 -0.84 -9.91 -9.01
CA PRO A 54 -0.03 -9.71 -7.81
C PRO A 54 0.64 -8.34 -7.81
N GLY A 55 0.54 -7.62 -6.70
CA GLY A 55 1.15 -6.30 -6.52
C GLY A 55 0.15 -5.14 -6.62
N LEU A 56 0.70 -3.93 -6.72
CA LEU A 56 -0.02 -2.66 -6.75
C LEU A 56 0.46 -1.84 -7.95
N GLN A 57 -0.46 -1.28 -8.72
CA GLN A 57 -0.13 -0.33 -9.77
C GLN A 57 -0.09 1.08 -9.17
N LEU A 58 1.11 1.65 -9.02
CA LEU A 58 1.30 3.04 -8.63
C LEU A 58 1.29 3.93 -9.87
N MET A 59 0.57 5.05 -9.80
CA MET A 59 0.34 5.94 -10.94
C MET A 59 0.55 7.39 -10.54
N ALA A 60 1.23 8.14 -11.41
CA ALA A 60 1.46 9.56 -11.28
C ALA A 60 0.56 10.37 -12.25
N PRO A 61 0.29 11.66 -11.98
CA PRO A 61 -0.54 12.51 -12.84
C PRO A 61 0.01 12.68 -14.27
N GLY A 62 1.33 12.52 -14.44
CA GLY A 62 2.01 12.59 -15.73
C GLY A 62 1.83 11.35 -16.60
N GLY A 63 1.04 10.36 -16.16
CA GLY A 63 0.79 9.12 -16.91
C GLY A 63 1.81 8.00 -16.66
N GLU A 64 2.83 8.26 -15.84
CA GLU A 64 3.77 7.22 -15.39
C GLU A 64 3.04 6.19 -14.51
N ARG A 65 3.30 4.90 -14.76
CA ARG A 65 2.67 3.78 -14.04
C ARG A 65 3.69 2.69 -13.78
N VAL A 66 3.79 2.20 -12.55
CA VAL A 66 4.73 1.15 -12.15
C VAL A 66 4.01 0.10 -11.31
N LEU A 67 4.19 -1.18 -11.66
CA LEU A 67 3.72 -2.30 -10.85
C LEU A 67 4.75 -2.59 -9.75
N VAL A 68 4.37 -2.38 -8.50
CA VAL A 68 5.20 -2.67 -7.33
C VAL A 68 4.73 -3.95 -6.63
N PRO A 69 5.64 -4.80 -6.13
CA PRO A 69 5.28 -6.12 -5.58
C PRO A 69 4.56 -6.03 -4.22
N ASP A 70 4.83 -5.00 -3.43
CA ASP A 70 4.35 -4.86 -2.05
C ASP A 70 4.36 -3.38 -1.59
N LEU A 71 4.04 -3.16 -0.31
CA LEU A 71 3.99 -1.82 0.28
C LEU A 71 5.36 -1.20 0.51
N GLU A 72 6.41 -1.99 0.71
CA GLU A 72 7.75 -1.46 0.94
C GLU A 72 8.29 -0.85 -0.36
N ALA A 73 8.15 -1.60 -1.45
CA ALA A 73 8.43 -1.12 -2.80
C ALA A 73 7.55 0.07 -3.19
N LEU A 74 6.27 0.09 -2.76
CA LEU A 74 5.36 1.21 -3.00
C LEU A 74 5.91 2.54 -2.47
N TRP A 75 6.37 2.59 -1.23
CA TRP A 75 6.84 3.85 -0.63
C TRP A 75 8.14 4.34 -1.27
N THR A 76 9.04 3.41 -1.60
CA THR A 76 10.28 3.72 -2.32
C THR A 76 9.97 4.34 -3.68
N GLU A 77 9.06 3.71 -4.42
CA GLU A 77 8.71 4.16 -5.77
C GLU A 77 7.88 5.46 -5.75
N ALA A 78 7.00 5.62 -4.76
CA ALA A 78 6.24 6.85 -4.56
C ALA A 78 7.16 8.04 -4.28
N ALA A 79 8.19 7.86 -3.45
CA ALA A 79 9.18 8.91 -3.21
C ALA A 79 9.95 9.28 -4.50
N ARG A 80 10.30 8.28 -5.31
CA ARG A 80 10.95 8.49 -6.61
C ARG A 80 10.04 9.29 -7.56
N MET A 81 8.77 8.90 -7.71
CA MET A 81 7.80 9.58 -8.57
C MET A 81 7.46 11.00 -8.09
N ALA A 82 7.42 11.21 -6.77
CA ALA A 82 7.15 12.52 -6.18
C ALA A 82 8.38 13.47 -6.23
N GLY A 83 9.59 12.93 -6.47
CA GLY A 83 10.83 13.69 -6.41
C GLY A 83 11.20 14.18 -5.01
N MET A 84 10.62 13.58 -3.97
CA MET A 84 10.88 13.93 -2.58
C MET A 84 10.66 12.72 -1.65
N PRO A 85 11.33 12.67 -0.48
CA PRO A 85 11.02 11.66 0.53
C PRO A 85 9.56 11.72 0.95
N ILE A 86 8.93 10.56 1.10
CA ILE A 86 7.57 10.42 1.60
C ILE A 86 7.65 9.78 2.98
N ASP A 87 7.22 10.53 3.99
CA ASP A 87 6.91 9.99 5.31
C ASP A 87 5.37 9.84 5.42
N PRO A 88 4.83 8.61 5.44
CA PRO A 88 3.39 8.37 5.54
C PRO A 88 2.79 8.80 6.88
N LEU A 89 3.61 9.13 7.88
CA LEU A 89 3.18 9.67 9.18
C LEU A 89 3.45 11.18 9.31
N SER A 90 3.84 11.84 8.22
CA SER A 90 4.04 13.29 8.22
C SER A 90 2.71 14.06 8.32
N PRO A 91 2.71 15.30 8.84
CA PRO A 91 1.52 16.16 8.87
C PRO A 91 0.87 16.32 7.49
N ARG A 92 1.70 16.45 6.45
CA ARG A 92 1.26 16.52 5.04
C ARG A 92 0.45 15.28 4.64
N ALA A 93 0.91 14.08 5.01
CA ALA A 93 0.23 12.82 4.68
C ALA A 93 -1.05 12.60 5.49
N LEU A 94 -1.05 13.03 6.76
CA LEU A 94 -2.18 12.87 7.68
C LEU A 94 -3.28 13.93 7.49
N GLY A 95 -2.93 15.09 6.93
CA GLY A 95 -3.83 16.23 6.72
C GLY A 95 -3.97 17.11 7.96
N ASP A 96 -2.92 17.19 8.78
CA ASP A 96 -2.89 17.93 10.05
C ASP A 96 -2.35 19.39 9.89
N GLU A 97 -2.46 19.97 8.68
CA GLU A 97 -2.03 21.35 8.37
C GLU A 97 -3.20 22.36 8.34
#